data_AF-A0A6B3E437-F1
#
_entry.id   AF-A0A6B3E437-F1
#
_cell.length_a   1.000
_cell.length_b   1.000
_cell.length_c   1.000
_cell.angle_alpha   90.00
_cell.angle_beta   90.00
_cell.angle_gamma   90.00
#
_symmetry.space_group_name_H-M   'P 1'
#
loop_
_entity.id
_entity.type
_entity.pdbx_description
1 polymer ?
#
loop_
_entity_poly.entity_id
_entity_poly.type
_entity_poly.pdbx_seq_one_letter_code
_entity_poly.pdbx_strand_id
1 'polypeptide(L)'
;MLRGLREDADAHDRPVVVLLDDTHCSDESDVRALTRTTLRAAGQPVIWCTTRRWGRPDSPLDIALGGLDLPHRLFRLRPLDEDAIRRMACDLLGAEPDEELARLVSSVSGHPQALRTLLEGLMDECGVDIDVNARLRTACLPEKFKGLVRLRLQDCSPSSTQLLLVASVLGTHLIFGELIEVLGQTASQLLPENYHLRKIFQALSIRSRTDLVRLVHTVVTGGPGPSHRAADTLTTTPTGPGTR
;
A
#
# COMPACT_ATOMS: atom_id res chain seq x y z
N MET A 1 -25.24 13.04 -4.86
CA MET A 1 -25.73 12.92 -6.26
C MET A 1 -24.72 12.06 -6.97
N LEU A 2 -25.06 10.81 -7.30
CA LEU A 2 -24.18 9.86 -8.00
C LEU A 2 -23.74 10.48 -9.34
N ARG A 3 -22.59 11.14 -9.35
CA ARG A 3 -22.07 11.86 -10.52
C ARG A 3 -21.81 10.85 -11.64
N GLY A 4 -22.57 10.95 -12.73
CA GLY A 4 -22.36 10.14 -13.93
C GLY A 4 -23.43 9.07 -14.19
N LEU A 5 -24.35 8.81 -13.25
CA LEU A 5 -25.54 8.04 -13.56
C LEU A 5 -26.52 8.94 -14.31
N ARG A 6 -26.65 8.73 -15.63
CA ARG A 6 -27.74 9.31 -16.41
C ARG A 6 -29.06 8.81 -15.82
N GLU A 7 -29.92 9.74 -15.40
CA GLU A 7 -31.26 9.43 -14.90
C GLU A 7 -32.22 9.01 -16.02
N ASP A 8 -31.82 9.20 -17.28
CA ASP A 8 -32.54 8.78 -18.48
C ASP A 8 -32.31 7.28 -18.71
N ALA A 9 -33.26 6.48 -18.25
CA ALA A 9 -33.33 5.07 -18.59
C ALA A 9 -33.86 4.95 -20.04
N ASP A 10 -32.96 5.06 -21.02
CA ASP A 10 -33.23 4.45 -22.32
C ASP A 10 -33.48 2.96 -22.09
N ALA A 11 -34.43 2.36 -22.81
CA ALA A 11 -34.63 0.92 -22.76
C ALA A 11 -33.35 0.24 -23.29
N HIS A 12 -32.66 -0.52 -22.46
CA HIS A 12 -31.43 -1.19 -22.87
C HIS A 12 -31.73 -2.64 -23.25
N ASP A 13 -31.75 -2.92 -24.55
CA ASP A 13 -31.89 -4.29 -25.08
C ASP A 13 -30.65 -5.18 -24.80
N ARG A 14 -29.62 -4.63 -24.13
CA ARG A 14 -28.36 -5.33 -23.82
C ARG A 14 -27.99 -5.13 -22.35
N PRO A 15 -27.25 -6.07 -21.75
CA PRO A 15 -26.79 -5.93 -20.37
C PRO A 15 -25.98 -4.65 -20.15
N VAL A 16 -26.31 -3.90 -19.10
CA VAL A 16 -25.61 -2.68 -18.70
C VAL A 16 -24.86 -2.94 -17.41
N VAL A 17 -23.59 -2.54 -17.36
CA VAL A 17 -22.79 -2.57 -16.12
C VAL A 17 -22.71 -1.17 -15.55
N VAL A 18 -23.19 -1.00 -14.32
CA VAL A 18 -23.08 0.25 -13.56
C VAL A 18 -21.95 0.11 -12.54
N LEU A 19 -20.95 0.98 -12.64
CA LEU A 19 -19.80 1.03 -11.74
C LEU A 19 -19.97 2.16 -10.73
N LEU A 20 -19.99 1.84 -9.44
CA LEU A 20 -20.00 2.80 -8.35
C LEU A 20 -18.69 2.69 -7.56
N ASP A 21 -17.78 3.62 -7.81
CA ASP A 21 -16.49 3.65 -7.14
C ASP A 21 -16.59 4.38 -5.79
N ASP A 22 -15.73 4.01 -4.84
CA ASP A 22 -15.56 4.68 -3.56
C ASP A 22 -16.85 4.87 -2.74
N THR A 23 -17.71 3.84 -2.65
CA THR A 23 -19.00 3.95 -1.93
C THR A 23 -18.85 4.40 -0.48
N HIS A 24 -17.74 4.09 0.17
CA HIS A 24 -17.39 4.56 1.52
C HIS A 24 -17.34 6.09 1.69
N CYS A 25 -17.29 6.88 0.62
CA CYS A 25 -17.34 8.34 0.62
C CYS A 25 -18.77 8.91 0.42
N SER A 26 -19.77 8.04 0.29
CA SER A 26 -21.14 8.41 -0.05
C SER A 26 -21.92 9.05 1.10
N ASP A 27 -23.01 9.73 0.73
CA ASP A 27 -23.96 10.34 1.66
C ASP A 27 -25.42 9.90 1.41
N GLU A 28 -26.34 10.44 2.20
CA GLU A 28 -27.78 10.17 2.10
C GLU A 28 -28.42 10.60 0.77
N SER A 29 -27.81 11.53 0.05
CA SER A 29 -28.26 11.91 -1.29
C SER A 29 -27.95 10.81 -2.31
N ASP A 30 -26.83 10.10 -2.14
CA ASP A 30 -26.44 8.98 -2.99
C ASP A 30 -27.32 7.75 -2.75
N VAL A 31 -27.72 7.49 -1.51
CA VAL A 31 -28.73 6.45 -1.18
C VAL A 31 -30.03 6.71 -1.92
N ARG A 32 -30.54 7.95 -1.86
CA ARG A 32 -31.76 8.35 -2.58
C ARG A 32 -31.64 8.20 -4.09
N ALA A 33 -30.48 8.55 -4.65
CA ALA A 33 -30.21 8.39 -6.07
C ALA A 33 -30.18 6.90 -6.46
N LEU A 34 -29.49 6.05 -5.69
CA LEU A 34 -29.45 4.61 -5.91
C LEU A 34 -30.85 4.00 -5.88
N THR A 35 -31.64 4.28 -4.85
CA THR A 35 -33.01 3.75 -4.73
C THR A 35 -33.87 4.09 -5.95
N ARG A 36 -33.81 5.33 -6.44
CA ARG A 36 -34.55 5.75 -7.64
C ARG A 36 -34.08 5.00 -8.89
N THR A 37 -32.76 4.89 -9.07
CA THR A 37 -32.19 4.24 -10.26
C THR A 37 -32.46 2.74 -10.26
N THR A 38 -32.33 2.07 -9.11
CA THR A 38 -32.64 0.63 -8.98
C THR A 38 -34.11 0.34 -9.27
N LEU A 39 -35.03 1.19 -8.80
CA LEU A 39 -36.46 1.05 -9.13
C LEU A 39 -36.74 1.22 -10.63
N ARG A 40 -36.07 2.16 -11.31
CA ARG A 40 -36.21 2.37 -12.76
C ARG A 40 -35.57 1.25 -13.57
N ALA A 41 -34.46 0.70 -13.09
CA ALA A 41 -33.76 -0.43 -13.69
C ALA A 41 -34.45 -1.78 -13.44
N ALA A 42 -35.55 -1.81 -12.69
CA ALA A 42 -36.28 -3.05 -12.42
C ALA A 42 -36.74 -3.70 -13.74
N GLY A 43 -36.38 -4.97 -13.93
CA GLY A 43 -36.67 -5.72 -15.15
C GLY A 43 -35.72 -5.46 -16.33
N GLN A 44 -34.72 -4.59 -16.16
CA GLN A 44 -33.63 -4.39 -17.14
C GLN A 44 -32.43 -5.29 -16.78
N PRO A 45 -31.62 -5.73 -17.77
CA PRO A 45 -30.45 -6.57 -17.53
C PRO A 45 -29.27 -5.74 -16.96
N VAL A 46 -29.40 -5.23 -15.72
CA VAL A 46 -28.37 -4.37 -15.10
C VAL A 46 -27.51 -5.15 -14.10
N ILE A 47 -26.19 -5.02 -14.23
CA ILE A 47 -25.20 -5.52 -13.28
C ILE A 47 -24.61 -4.32 -12.53
N TRP A 48 -24.67 -4.36 -11.21
CA TRP A 48 -24.10 -3.33 -10.34
C TRP A 48 -22.77 -3.81 -9.79
N CYS A 49 -21.70 -3.03 -9.99
CA CYS A 49 -20.41 -3.27 -9.38
C CYS A 49 -20.05 -2.08 -8.50
N THR A 50 -19.81 -2.35 -7.22
CA THR A 50 -19.44 -1.32 -6.26
C THR A 50 -18.04 -1.57 -5.73
N THR A 51 -17.33 -0.51 -5.40
CA THR A 51 -16.03 -0.60 -4.74
C THR A 51 -16.05 0.19 -3.44
N ARG A 52 -15.25 -0.25 -2.46
CA ARG A 52 -15.01 0.49 -1.24
C ARG A 52 -13.64 0.23 -0.69
N ARG A 53 -13.13 1.15 0.12
CA ARG A 53 -11.90 0.95 0.88
C ARG A 53 -12.15 0.11 2.12
N TRP A 54 -11.40 -0.97 2.25
CA TRP A 54 -11.41 -1.81 3.44
C TRP A 54 -10.96 -1.03 4.68
N GLY A 55 -11.63 -1.27 5.81
CA GLY A 55 -11.30 -0.65 7.09
C GLY A 55 -11.82 0.78 7.26
N ARG A 56 -12.58 1.33 6.31
CA ARG A 56 -13.42 2.52 6.58
C ARG A 56 -14.73 2.07 7.24
N PRO A 57 -15.34 2.90 8.11
CA PRO A 57 -16.71 2.67 8.54
C PRO A 57 -17.64 2.53 7.33
N ASP A 58 -18.75 1.81 7.50
CA ASP A 58 -19.76 1.72 6.46
C ASP A 58 -20.42 3.08 6.24
N SER A 59 -20.49 3.52 4.98
CA SER A 59 -21.24 4.70 4.58
C SER A 59 -22.75 4.41 4.54
N PRO A 60 -23.62 5.44 4.47
CA PRO A 60 -25.04 5.24 4.25
C PRO A 60 -25.36 4.35 3.04
N LEU A 61 -24.59 4.46 1.95
CA LEU A 61 -24.77 3.62 0.77
C LEU A 61 -24.31 2.18 1.00
N ASP A 62 -23.22 1.94 1.73
CA ASP A 62 -22.78 0.59 2.08
C ASP A 62 -23.85 -0.13 2.91
N ILE A 63 -24.46 0.59 3.87
CA ILE A 63 -25.55 0.08 4.70
C ILE A 63 -26.77 -0.23 3.83
N ALA A 64 -27.16 0.69 2.95
CA ALA A 64 -28.29 0.49 2.04
C ALA A 64 -28.08 -0.73 1.12
N LEU A 65 -26.89 -0.86 0.53
CA LEU A 65 -26.51 -1.99 -0.32
C LEU A 65 -26.52 -3.32 0.45
N GLY A 66 -26.03 -3.32 1.69
CA GLY A 66 -26.03 -4.52 2.55
C GLY A 66 -27.44 -4.96 2.99
N GLY A 67 -28.41 -4.05 2.99
CA GLY A 67 -29.81 -4.33 3.29
C GLY A 67 -30.64 -4.77 2.07
N LEU A 68 -30.09 -4.72 0.85
CA LEU A 68 -30.79 -5.20 -0.34
C LEU A 68 -30.80 -6.72 -0.37
N ASP A 69 -32.00 -7.31 -0.45
CA ASP A 69 -32.16 -8.74 -0.70
C ASP A 69 -31.99 -9.05 -2.19
N LEU A 70 -30.78 -8.80 -2.70
CA LEU A 70 -30.39 -9.05 -4.08
C LEU A 70 -29.22 -10.04 -4.12
N PRO A 71 -29.19 -10.96 -5.10
CA PRO A 71 -28.03 -11.81 -5.34
C PRO A 71 -26.79 -10.95 -5.61
N HIS A 72 -25.76 -11.08 -4.78
CA HIS A 72 -24.51 -10.34 -4.92
C HIS A 72 -23.30 -11.23 -4.66
N ARG A 73 -22.14 -10.80 -5.19
CA ARG A 73 -20.86 -11.46 -4.98
C ARG A 73 -19.84 -10.45 -4.47
N LEU A 74 -19.23 -10.77 -3.33
CA LEU A 74 -18.20 -9.93 -2.73
C LEU A 74 -16.80 -10.46 -3.11
N PHE A 75 -15.95 -9.56 -3.58
CA PHE A 75 -14.53 -9.84 -3.85
C PHE A 75 -13.67 -9.02 -2.91
N ARG A 76 -12.95 -9.70 -2.01
CA ARG A 76 -11.94 -9.04 -1.18
C ARG A 76 -10.60 -9.05 -1.89
N LEU A 77 -10.21 -7.91 -2.44
CA LEU A 77 -8.89 -7.74 -3.02
C LEU A 77 -7.82 -7.83 -1.92
N ARG A 78 -6.81 -8.66 -2.16
CA ARG A 78 -5.64 -8.85 -1.29
C ARG A 78 -4.43 -8.21 -1.97
N PRO A 79 -3.38 -7.85 -1.20
CA PRO A 79 -2.09 -7.54 -1.80
C PRO A 79 -1.66 -8.67 -2.74
N LEU A 80 -0.96 -8.32 -3.81
CA LEU A 80 -0.38 -9.28 -4.74
C LEU A 80 0.55 -10.25 -3.99
N ASP A 81 0.53 -11.50 -4.39
CA ASP A 81 1.54 -12.48 -3.97
C ASP A 81 2.86 -12.28 -4.72
N GLU A 82 3.92 -12.97 -4.29
CA GLU A 82 5.26 -12.81 -4.87
C GLU A 82 5.30 -13.17 -6.37
N ASP A 83 4.49 -14.14 -6.81
CA ASP A 83 4.42 -14.52 -8.22
C ASP A 83 3.74 -13.44 -9.07
N ALA A 84 2.66 -12.84 -8.58
CA ALA A 84 2.00 -11.71 -9.23
C ALA A 84 2.87 -10.44 -9.20
N ILE A 85 3.64 -10.21 -8.14
CA ILE A 85 4.64 -9.14 -8.06
C ILE A 85 5.70 -9.34 -9.14
N ARG A 86 6.28 -10.55 -9.24
CA ARG A 86 7.31 -10.86 -10.25
C ARG A 86 6.79 -10.68 -11.67
N ARG A 87 5.58 -11.18 -11.97
CA ARG A 87 4.95 -11.00 -13.28
C ARG A 87 4.71 -9.53 -13.60
N MET A 88 4.14 -8.77 -12.67
CA MET A 88 3.90 -7.34 -12.87
C MET A 88 5.21 -6.56 -13.05
N ALA A 89 6.28 -6.92 -12.33
CA ALA A 89 7.58 -6.30 -12.51
C ALA A 89 8.18 -6.62 -13.88
N CYS A 90 8.13 -7.89 -14.31
CA CYS A 90 8.57 -8.31 -15.65
C CYS A 90 7.79 -7.57 -16.75
N ASP A 91 6.47 -7.49 -16.64
CA ASP A 91 5.62 -6.79 -17.60
C ASP A 91 5.96 -5.29 -17.71
N LEU A 92 6.31 -4.65 -16.58
CA LEU A 92 6.66 -3.23 -16.54
C LEU A 92 8.10 -2.94 -17.02
N LEU A 93 9.03 -3.85 -16.74
CA LEU A 93 10.45 -3.71 -17.08
C LEU A 93 10.77 -4.21 -18.49
N GLY A 94 9.95 -5.11 -19.04
CA GLY A 94 10.21 -5.81 -20.30
C GLY A 94 11.25 -6.95 -20.19
N ALA A 95 11.78 -7.21 -18.99
CA ALA A 95 12.72 -8.30 -18.69
C ALA A 95 12.58 -8.73 -17.22
N GLU A 96 13.06 -9.93 -16.88
CA GLU A 96 13.07 -10.35 -15.48
C GLU A 96 14.04 -9.48 -14.66
N PRO A 97 13.63 -9.00 -13.47
CA PRO A 97 14.53 -8.27 -12.58
C PRO A 97 15.64 -9.19 -12.07
N ASP A 98 16.85 -8.65 -11.94
CA ASP A 98 17.92 -9.34 -11.23
C ASP A 98 17.64 -9.45 -9.73
N GLU A 99 18.51 -10.16 -9.01
CA GLU A 99 18.30 -10.47 -7.60
C GLU A 99 18.15 -9.22 -6.71
N GLU A 100 18.89 -8.15 -7.03
CA GLU A 100 18.83 -6.90 -6.28
C GLU A 100 17.53 -6.14 -6.54
N LEU A 101 17.16 -5.98 -7.82
CA LEU A 101 15.93 -5.33 -8.20
C LEU A 101 14.70 -6.13 -7.74
N ALA A 102 14.77 -7.45 -7.75
CA ALA A 102 13.71 -8.33 -7.23
C ALA A 102 13.51 -8.14 -5.71
N ARG A 103 14.59 -8.04 -4.92
CA ARG A 103 14.50 -7.72 -3.48
C ARG A 103 13.83 -6.36 -3.25
N LEU A 104 14.22 -5.36 -4.02
CA LEU A 104 13.64 -4.02 -3.93
C LEU A 104 12.15 -4.02 -4.32
N VAL A 105 11.78 -4.76 -5.36
CA VAL A 105 10.38 -4.95 -5.79
C VAL A 105 9.55 -5.67 -4.72
N SER A 106 10.06 -6.74 -4.11
CA SER A 106 9.36 -7.44 -3.02
C SER A 106 9.22 -6.57 -1.76
N SER A 107 10.01 -5.49 -1.62
CA SER A 107 9.87 -4.56 -0.49
C SER A 107 8.49 -3.90 -0.43
N VAL A 108 7.78 -3.69 -1.55
CA VAL A 108 6.49 -2.99 -1.58
C VAL A 108 5.25 -3.88 -1.28
N SER A 109 5.49 -5.12 -0.81
CA SER A 109 4.53 -6.23 -0.55
C SER A 109 3.22 -6.19 -1.30
N GLY A 110 3.34 -6.16 -2.61
CA GLY A 110 2.22 -6.48 -3.49
C GLY A 110 1.16 -5.40 -3.56
N HIS A 111 1.48 -4.15 -3.20
CA HIS A 111 0.62 -3.03 -3.56
C HIS A 111 0.86 -2.64 -5.03
N PRO A 112 -0.11 -2.87 -5.95
CA PRO A 112 0.12 -2.66 -7.38
C PRO A 112 0.54 -1.22 -7.72
N GLN A 113 -0.10 -0.22 -7.08
CA GLN A 113 0.27 1.18 -7.27
C GLN A 113 1.67 1.48 -6.74
N ALA A 114 2.05 0.92 -5.58
CA ALA A 114 3.38 1.14 -5.02
C ALA A 114 4.46 0.53 -5.93
N LEU A 115 4.24 -0.70 -6.40
CA LEU A 115 5.13 -1.40 -7.31
C LEU A 115 5.33 -0.63 -8.61
N ARG A 116 4.21 -0.23 -9.25
CA ARG A 116 4.24 0.58 -10.47
C ARG A 116 5.02 1.86 -10.28
N THR A 117 4.68 2.66 -9.26
CA THR A 117 5.32 3.96 -9.04
C THR A 117 6.79 3.83 -8.71
N LEU A 118 7.19 2.77 -7.99
CA LEU A 118 8.60 2.48 -7.74
C LEU A 118 9.33 2.20 -9.05
N LEU A 119 8.84 1.25 -9.87
CA LEU A 119 9.49 0.84 -11.11
C LEU A 119 9.55 1.96 -12.15
N GLU A 120 8.43 2.68 -12.35
CA GLU A 120 8.40 3.85 -13.24
C GLU A 120 9.38 4.93 -12.77
N GLY A 121 9.47 5.17 -11.46
CA GLY A 121 10.45 6.09 -10.91
C GLY A 121 11.89 5.60 -11.09
N LEU A 122 12.16 4.31 -10.94
CA LEU A 122 13.52 3.77 -11.12
C LEU A 122 13.98 3.91 -12.57
N MET A 123 13.09 3.62 -13.54
CA MET A 123 13.37 3.78 -14.96
C MET A 123 13.62 5.24 -15.35
N ASP A 124 12.81 6.16 -14.83
CA ASP A 124 12.89 7.58 -15.19
C ASP A 124 14.01 8.34 -14.47
N GLU A 125 14.33 7.97 -13.23
CA GLU A 125 15.15 8.79 -12.33
C GLU A 125 16.48 8.11 -11.91
N CYS A 126 16.51 6.79 -11.79
CA CYS A 126 17.67 6.04 -11.25
C CYS A 126 18.45 5.26 -12.33
N GLY A 127 17.83 5.03 -13.50
CA GLY A 127 18.38 4.26 -14.61
C GLY A 127 18.30 2.75 -14.38
N VAL A 128 17.63 2.06 -15.29
CA VAL A 128 17.56 0.59 -15.32
C VAL A 128 18.18 0.10 -16.63
N ASP A 129 19.18 -0.76 -16.52
CA ASP A 129 19.84 -1.39 -17.65
C ASP A 129 19.11 -2.68 -17.99
N ILE A 130 18.58 -2.77 -19.21
CA ILE A 130 17.83 -3.93 -19.70
C ILE A 130 18.72 -4.68 -20.70
N ASP A 131 19.09 -5.90 -20.33
CA ASP A 131 19.83 -6.84 -21.18
C ASP A 131 19.11 -8.20 -21.15
N VAL A 132 19.76 -9.29 -20.70
CA VAL A 132 19.05 -10.55 -20.37
C VAL A 132 18.08 -10.34 -19.19
N ASN A 133 18.52 -9.57 -18.19
CA ASN A 133 17.74 -9.20 -17.02
C ASN A 133 17.73 -7.67 -16.87
N ALA A 134 16.71 -7.16 -16.19
CA ALA A 134 16.63 -5.77 -15.77
C ALA A 134 17.46 -5.56 -14.50
N ARG A 135 18.42 -4.63 -14.56
CA ARG A 135 19.37 -4.34 -13.48
C ARG A 135 19.34 -2.87 -13.10
N LEU A 136 19.40 -2.58 -11.81
CA LEU A 136 19.43 -1.22 -11.34
C LEU A 136 20.84 -0.63 -11.52
N ARG A 137 20.96 0.50 -12.20
CA ARG A 137 22.27 1.14 -12.42
C ARG A 137 22.77 1.85 -11.16
N THR A 138 21.87 2.57 -10.50
CA THR A 138 22.16 3.29 -9.26
C THR A 138 21.07 2.99 -8.23
N ALA A 139 21.48 2.51 -7.05
CA ALA A 139 20.57 2.38 -5.92
C ALA A 139 20.13 3.77 -5.42
N CYS A 140 18.98 4.24 -5.89
CA CYS A 140 18.30 5.42 -5.34
C CYS A 140 16.81 5.18 -5.16
N LEU A 141 16.20 5.98 -4.28
CA LEU A 141 14.76 6.05 -4.22
C LEU A 141 14.23 7.17 -5.12
N PRO A 142 13.37 6.86 -6.10
CA PRO A 142 12.73 7.85 -6.95
C PRO A 142 11.84 8.82 -6.17
N GLU A 143 11.86 10.10 -6.55
CA GLU A 143 10.97 11.15 -6.07
C GLU A 143 9.51 10.82 -6.33
N LYS A 144 9.17 10.16 -7.45
CA LYS A 144 7.82 9.65 -7.69
C LYS A 144 7.33 8.76 -6.54
N PHE A 145 8.18 7.85 -6.08
CA PHE A 145 7.85 6.97 -4.98
C PHE A 145 7.81 7.71 -3.64
N LYS A 146 8.72 8.66 -3.40
CA LYS A 146 8.66 9.56 -2.21
C LYS A 146 7.33 10.33 -2.17
N GLY A 147 6.89 10.87 -3.30
CA GLY A 147 5.62 11.57 -3.44
C GLY A 147 4.43 10.69 -3.09
N LEU A 148 4.42 9.43 -3.55
CA LEU A 148 3.38 8.47 -3.19
C LEU A 148 3.37 8.15 -1.69
N VAL A 149 4.53 8.01 -1.05
CA VAL A 149 4.62 7.82 0.40
C VAL A 149 4.09 9.05 1.14
N ARG A 150 4.50 10.27 0.74
CA ARG A 150 3.98 11.53 1.32
C ARG A 150 2.46 11.61 1.20
N LEU A 151 1.90 11.33 0.02
CA LEU A 151 0.46 11.33 -0.22
C LEU A 151 -0.28 10.36 0.70
N ARG A 152 0.30 9.18 0.99
CA ARG A 152 -0.32 8.21 1.90
C ARG A 152 -0.21 8.61 3.36
N LEU A 153 0.83 9.37 3.71
CA LEU A 153 1.04 9.88 5.06
C LEU A 153 0.28 11.19 5.34
N GLN A 154 -0.22 11.89 4.32
CA GLN A 154 -0.89 13.19 4.50
C GLN A 154 -2.15 13.11 5.39
N ASP A 155 -2.83 11.97 5.39
CA ASP A 155 -4.04 11.73 6.18
C ASP A 155 -3.73 11.19 7.59
N CYS A 156 -2.44 11.04 7.93
CA CYS A 156 -2.03 10.55 9.24
C CYS A 156 -2.08 11.68 10.27
N SER A 157 -2.61 11.39 11.45
CA SER A 157 -2.47 12.30 12.58
C SER A 157 -0.99 12.48 12.95
N PRO A 158 -0.60 13.62 13.54
CA PRO A 158 0.78 13.85 14.00
C PRO A 158 1.31 12.70 14.88
N SER A 159 0.48 12.17 15.79
CA SER A 159 0.85 11.02 16.62
C SER A 159 1.07 9.74 15.82
N SER A 160 0.23 9.46 14.81
CA SER A 160 0.41 8.30 13.92
C SER A 160 1.71 8.40 13.13
N THR A 161 2.07 9.61 12.68
CA THR A 161 3.33 9.88 12.00
C THR A 161 4.53 9.69 12.93
N GLN A 162 4.46 10.20 14.16
CA GLN A 162 5.52 10.01 15.16
C GLN A 162 5.73 8.53 15.49
N LEU A 163 4.65 7.77 15.64
CA LEU A 163 4.75 6.35 15.86
C LEU A 163 5.33 5.62 14.65
N LEU A 164 4.94 6.01 13.44
CA LEU A 164 5.49 5.44 12.21
C LEU A 164 7.00 5.73 12.09
N LEU A 165 7.47 6.90 12.53
CA LEU A 165 8.90 7.22 12.62
C LEU A 165 9.63 6.36 13.66
N VAL A 166 9.06 6.19 14.85
CA VAL A 166 9.67 5.34 15.89
C VAL A 166 9.70 3.88 15.47
N ALA A 167 8.57 3.37 14.98
CA ALA A 167 8.46 2.05 14.36
C ALA A 167 9.42 1.90 13.19
N SER A 168 9.73 3.01 12.50
CA SER A 168 10.69 2.97 11.44
C SER A 168 12.06 2.63 11.99
N VAL A 169 12.60 3.46 12.89
CA VAL A 169 13.96 3.29 13.43
C VAL A 169 14.16 1.93 14.11
N LEU A 170 13.12 1.40 14.78
CA LEU A 170 13.18 0.14 15.52
C LEU A 170 13.07 -1.13 14.64
N GLY A 171 12.62 -1.01 13.39
CA GLY A 171 12.64 -2.12 12.42
C GLY A 171 11.54 -3.17 12.60
N THR A 172 11.80 -4.40 12.13
CA THR A 172 10.79 -5.42 11.79
C THR A 172 10.07 -6.08 12.99
N HIS A 173 10.62 -6.01 14.20
CA HIS A 173 10.08 -6.64 15.39
C HIS A 173 9.76 -5.59 16.45
N LEU A 174 8.56 -5.05 16.35
CA LEU A 174 8.08 -4.03 17.27
C LEU A 174 7.19 -4.68 18.32
N ILE A 175 7.68 -4.81 19.56
CA ILE A 175 6.83 -5.25 20.67
C ILE A 175 6.06 -4.02 21.15
N PHE A 176 4.73 -4.15 21.31
CA PHE A 176 3.88 -3.02 21.71
C PHE A 176 4.32 -2.36 23.03
N GLY A 177 4.96 -3.11 23.93
CA GLY A 177 5.57 -2.59 25.16
C GLY A 177 6.77 -1.66 24.91
N GLU A 178 7.63 -1.95 23.94
CA GLU A 178 8.79 -1.11 23.60
C GLU A 178 8.33 0.23 22.99
N LEU A 179 7.22 0.21 22.26
CA LEU A 179 6.57 1.40 21.72
C LEU A 179 6.07 2.35 22.80
N ILE A 180 5.41 1.80 23.83
CA ILE A 180 4.92 2.55 25.00
C ILE A 180 6.11 3.21 25.71
N GLU A 181 7.20 2.47 25.90
CA GLU A 181 8.40 2.93 26.59
C GLU A 181 9.12 4.05 25.81
N VAL A 182 9.32 3.87 24.50
CA VAL A 182 10.02 4.85 23.65
C VAL A 182 9.20 6.12 23.44
N LEU A 183 7.87 6.01 23.34
CA LEU A 183 6.98 7.16 23.17
C LEU A 183 6.59 7.84 24.48
N GLY A 184 6.86 7.21 25.63
CA GLY A 184 6.44 7.71 26.94
C GLY A 184 4.92 7.82 27.09
N GLN A 185 4.16 7.03 26.33
CA GLN A 185 2.70 7.06 26.29
C GLN A 185 2.09 5.79 26.88
N THR A 186 0.89 5.88 27.43
CA THR A 186 0.16 4.72 27.98
C THR A 186 -0.52 3.89 26.89
N ALA A 187 -0.74 2.60 27.15
CA ALA A 187 -1.40 1.69 26.21
C ALA A 187 -2.78 2.17 25.73
N SER A 188 -3.55 2.85 26.60
CA SER A 188 -4.87 3.42 26.27
C SER A 188 -4.80 4.62 25.32
N GLN A 189 -3.71 5.40 25.39
CA GLN A 189 -3.44 6.49 24.45
C GLN A 189 -2.99 5.95 23.08
N LEU A 190 -2.27 4.82 23.07
CA LEU A 190 -1.73 4.20 21.88
C LEU A 190 -2.68 3.23 21.16
N LEU A 191 -3.75 2.76 21.81
CA LEU A 191 -4.70 1.79 21.24
C LEU A 191 -5.46 2.31 20.00
N PRO A 192 -6.06 3.52 20.02
CA PRO A 192 -6.68 4.11 18.83
C PRO A 192 -5.65 4.26 17.70
N GLU A 193 -4.44 4.70 18.03
CA GLU A 193 -3.36 4.97 17.08
C GLU A 193 -2.79 3.67 16.48
N ASN A 194 -2.66 2.60 17.26
CA ASN A 194 -2.22 1.27 16.80
C ASN A 194 -3.16 0.68 15.75
N TYR A 195 -4.48 0.93 15.88
CA TYR A 195 -5.45 0.54 14.87
C TYR A 195 -5.25 1.31 13.55
N HIS A 196 -4.93 2.61 13.63
CA HIS A 196 -4.56 3.43 12.47
C HIS A 196 -3.24 2.97 11.84
N LEU A 197 -2.25 2.60 12.65
CA LEU A 197 -0.98 2.07 12.15
C LEU A 197 -1.14 0.71 11.52
N ARG A 198 -1.92 -0.21 12.09
CA ARG A 198 -2.27 -1.47 11.41
C ARG A 198 -2.93 -1.19 10.07
N LYS A 199 -3.81 -0.18 9.96
CA LYS A 199 -4.38 0.25 8.68
C LYS A 199 -3.33 0.83 7.73
N ILE A 200 -2.40 1.65 8.20
CA ILE A 200 -1.34 2.27 7.39
C ILE A 200 -0.31 1.22 6.95
N PHE A 201 0.18 0.38 7.86
CA PHE A 201 1.04 -0.78 7.56
C PHE A 201 0.34 -1.79 6.65
N GLN A 202 -0.99 -1.94 6.72
CA GLN A 202 -1.75 -2.81 5.82
C GLN A 202 -2.00 -2.15 4.45
N ALA A 203 -2.24 -0.83 4.41
CA ALA A 203 -2.38 -0.02 3.19
C ALA A 203 -1.04 0.26 2.49
N LEU A 204 0.07 0.14 3.21
CA LEU A 204 1.43 0.24 2.69
C LEU A 204 2.04 -1.14 2.44
N SER A 205 1.66 -2.18 3.20
CA SER A 205 2.20 -3.57 3.19
C SER A 205 3.60 -3.60 2.62
N ILE A 206 4.60 -3.32 3.47
CA ILE A 206 6.03 -3.46 3.16
C ILE A 206 6.60 -4.53 4.09
N ARG A 207 7.11 -5.61 3.52
CA ARG A 207 7.68 -6.81 4.17
C ARG A 207 9.17 -6.61 4.38
N SER A 208 9.87 -5.91 3.47
CA SER A 208 11.19 -5.33 3.78
C SER A 208 11.02 -4.00 4.51
N ARG A 209 10.64 -4.09 5.79
CA ARG A 209 10.45 -2.92 6.65
C ARG A 209 11.74 -2.10 6.73
N THR A 210 12.93 -2.70 6.64
CA THR A 210 14.23 -2.02 6.76
C THR A 210 14.46 -0.88 5.75
N ASP A 211 14.00 -1.03 4.51
CA ASP A 211 14.27 -0.05 3.43
C ASP A 211 13.22 1.06 3.39
N LEU A 212 11.94 0.73 3.64
CA LEU A 212 10.87 1.72 3.78
C LEU A 212 11.08 2.62 4.99
N VAL A 213 11.72 2.10 6.03
CA VAL A 213 12.07 2.86 7.21
C VAL A 213 13.13 3.92 6.92
N ARG A 214 14.20 3.54 6.19
CA ARG A 214 15.19 4.50 5.68
C ARG A 214 14.55 5.51 4.74
N LEU A 215 13.50 5.09 4.03
CA LEU A 215 12.67 5.90 3.15
C LEU A 215 11.87 6.98 3.87
N VAL A 216 11.14 6.60 4.92
CA VAL A 216 10.34 7.51 5.71
C VAL A 216 11.28 8.45 6.46
N HIS A 217 12.41 7.95 6.95
CA HIS A 217 13.46 8.79 7.51
C HIS A 217 13.95 9.84 6.50
N THR A 218 14.38 9.46 5.29
CA THR A 218 14.85 10.42 4.26
C THR A 218 13.75 11.41 3.81
N VAL A 219 12.50 10.98 3.76
CA VAL A 219 11.35 11.82 3.36
C VAL A 219 10.91 12.79 4.46
N VAL A 220 10.99 12.38 5.73
CA VAL A 220 10.53 13.18 6.89
C VAL A 220 11.64 14.04 7.49
N THR A 221 12.90 13.58 7.47
CA THR A 221 14.03 14.32 8.06
C THR A 221 14.87 15.10 7.06
N GLY A 222 14.63 14.93 5.74
CA GLY A 222 15.27 15.72 4.69
C GLY A 222 16.80 15.60 4.59
N GLY A 223 17.41 14.57 5.18
CA GLY A 223 18.87 14.36 5.21
C GLY A 223 19.30 12.96 4.74
N PRO A 224 20.54 12.81 4.24
CA PRO A 224 21.07 11.50 3.86
C PRO A 224 21.16 10.61 5.12
N GLY A 225 20.58 9.42 5.05
CA GLY A 225 20.59 8.45 6.14
C GLY A 225 22.02 8.05 6.55
N PRO A 226 22.22 7.55 7.78
CA PRO A 226 23.56 7.23 8.28
C PRO A 226 24.21 6.17 7.41
N SER A 227 25.34 6.53 6.80
CA SER A 227 26.19 5.66 6.02
C SER A 227 26.76 4.54 6.89
N HIS A 228 26.55 3.30 6.46
CA HIS A 228 27.09 2.09 7.09
C HIS A 228 28.63 2.12 6.97
N ARG A 229 29.33 2.55 8.02
CA ARG A 229 30.78 2.47 8.05
C ARG A 229 31.19 1.07 8.53
N ALA A 230 31.70 0.32 7.55
CA ALA A 230 32.47 -0.92 7.61
C ALA A 230 32.82 -1.49 9.00
N ALA A 231 32.32 -2.69 9.27
CA ALA A 231 32.93 -3.62 10.20
C ALA A 231 33.66 -4.68 9.37
N ASP A 232 34.89 -4.36 8.97
CA ASP A 232 35.87 -5.34 8.50
C ASP A 232 37.23 -4.97 9.10
N THR A 233 37.60 -5.67 10.17
CA THR A 233 38.99 -6.07 10.40
C THR A 233 39.01 -7.31 11.31
N LEU A 234 38.80 -8.48 10.72
CA LEU A 234 39.36 -9.73 11.23
C LEU A 234 40.81 -9.79 10.71
N THR A 235 41.79 -9.56 11.58
CA THR A 235 43.16 -10.01 11.34
C THR A 235 43.42 -11.20 12.25
N THR A 236 43.33 -12.37 11.64
CA THR A 236 43.93 -13.62 12.11
C THR A 236 45.45 -13.46 12.25
N THR A 237 46.06 -14.06 13.26
CA THR A 237 47.13 -15.05 13.01
C THR A 237 47.41 -15.94 14.24
N PRO A 238 47.93 -17.17 14.03
CA PRO A 238 47.92 -18.28 14.98
C PRO A 238 49.32 -18.69 15.48
N THR A 239 49.40 -19.44 16.58
CA THR A 239 50.48 -20.40 16.95
C THR A 239 50.03 -21.06 18.26
N GLY A 240 49.95 -22.36 18.51
CA GLY A 240 50.65 -23.57 18.07
C GLY A 240 50.73 -24.49 19.32
N PRO A 241 50.74 -25.83 19.21
CA PRO A 241 50.38 -26.75 20.30
C PRO A 241 51.58 -27.25 21.12
N GLY A 242 51.37 -27.75 22.35
CA GLY A 242 52.43 -28.44 23.09
C GLY A 242 52.07 -28.89 24.52
N THR A 243 51.63 -30.14 24.62
CA THR A 243 51.74 -31.08 25.76
C THR A 243 52.74 -30.75 26.87
N ARG A 244 52.33 -30.78 28.15
CA ARG A 244 52.34 -31.94 29.06
C ARG A 244 51.64 -31.59 30.37
#